data_AF-A0A938CQG4-F1
#
_entry.id   AF-A0A938CQG4-F1
#
_cell.length_a   1.000
_cell.length_b   1.000
_cell.length_c   1.000
_cell.angle_alpha   90.00
_cell.angle_beta   90.00
_cell.angle_gamma   90.00
#
_symmetry.space_group_name_H-M   'P 1'
#
loop_
_entity.id
_entity.type
_entity.pdbx_description
1 polymer ?
#
loop_
_entity_poly.entity_id
_entity_poly.type
_entity_poly.pdbx_seq_one_letter_code
_entity_poly.pdbx_strand_id
1 'polypeptide(L)' 'MKHTHSDVLDKPTCTVEEFRKLMGLSKNPAYDAIKRGDIPSIRLGGRIVVPTAPLRRLLGLPETPKG' A
#
# COMPACT_ATOMS: atom_id res chain seq x y z
N MET A 1 19.04 0.27 -7.57
CA MET A 1 18.20 1.49 -7.51
C MET A 1 17.28 1.37 -6.32
N LYS A 2 17.65 2.00 -5.19
CA LYS A 2 16.93 1.90 -3.91
C LYS A 2 15.87 3.01 -3.90
N HIS A 3 14.66 2.75 -4.39
CA HIS A 3 13.56 3.67 -4.11
C HIS A 3 13.30 3.61 -2.60
N THR A 4 13.51 4.75 -1.95
CA THR A 4 13.27 4.98 -0.54
C THR A 4 11.82 4.67 -0.19
N HIS A 5 11.61 3.98 0.94
CA HIS A 5 10.28 3.52 1.38
C HIS A 5 9.24 4.66 1.50
N SER A 6 9.69 5.91 1.62
CA SER A 6 8.83 7.10 1.71
C SER A 6 8.09 7.44 0.41
N ASP A 7 8.65 7.18 -0.78
CA ASP A 7 8.04 7.57 -2.06
C ASP A 7 6.73 6.83 -2.37
N VAL A 8 6.56 5.62 -1.82
CA VAL A 8 5.38 4.80 -2.07
C VAL A 8 4.12 5.44 -1.47
N LEU A 9 4.24 6.04 -0.29
CA LEU A 9 3.12 6.67 0.42
C LEU A 9 2.79 8.08 -0.07
N ASP A 10 3.63 8.64 -0.96
CA ASP A 10 3.40 9.93 -1.59
C ASP A 10 2.42 9.84 -2.77
N LYS A 11 2.49 8.74 -3.52
CA LYS A 11 1.57 8.44 -4.63
C LYS A 11 0.15 8.19 -4.11
N PRO A 12 -0.92 8.46 -4.87
CA PRO A 12 -2.30 8.20 -4.44
C PRO A 12 -2.64 6.70 -4.28
N THR A 13 -1.93 5.84 -5.02
CA THR A 13 -2.09 4.39 -4.97
C THR A 13 -0.74 3.71 -5.14
N CYS A 14 -0.58 2.55 -4.54
CA CYS A 14 0.56 1.67 -4.78
C CYS A 14 0.11 0.26 -5.19
N THR A 15 1.01 -0.50 -5.78
CA THR A 15 0.78 -1.91 -6.10
C THR A 15 0.88 -2.80 -4.87
N VAL A 16 0.35 -4.02 -4.94
CA VAL A 16 0.54 -5.03 -3.87
C VAL A 16 2.03 -5.33 -3.64
N GLU A 17 2.85 -5.27 -4.70
CA GLU A 17 4.30 -5.46 -4.61
C GLU A 17 4.99 -4.31 -3.87
N GLU A 18 4.58 -3.05 -4.09
CA GLU A 18 5.09 -1.90 -3.34
C GLU A 18 4.62 -1.94 -1.88
N PHE A 19 3.33 -2.24 -1.65
CA PHE A 19 2.76 -2.39 -0.31
C PHE A 19 3.47 -3.48 0.50
N ARG A 20 3.67 -4.68 -0.05
CA ARG A 20 4.32 -5.77 0.71
C ARG A 20 5.75 -5.42 1.10
N LYS A 21 6.48 -4.71 0.22
CA LYS A 21 7.84 -4.24 0.51
C LYS A 21 7.82 -3.20 1.63
N LEU A 22 6.88 -2.26 1.57
CA LEU A 22 6.67 -1.26 2.61
C LEU A 22 6.38 -1.89 3.98
N MET A 23 5.53 -2.92 4.01
CA MET A 23 5.11 -3.60 5.24
C MET A 23 6.08 -4.71 5.71
N GLY A 24 7.16 -4.99 4.98
CA GLY A 24 8.05 -6.10 5.28
C GLY A 24 7.39 -7.49 5.15
N LEU A 25 6.36 -7.61 4.29
CA LEU A 25 5.58 -8.83 4.11
C LEU A 25 6.06 -9.67 2.91
N SER A 26 5.99 -10.99 3.08
CA SER A 26 6.03 -11.94 1.98
C SER A 26 4.78 -11.81 1.08
N LYS A 27 4.85 -12.39 -0.12
CA LYS A 27 3.75 -12.32 -1.10
C LYS A 27 2.42 -12.86 -0.52
N ASN A 28 2.42 -14.08 0.01
CA ASN A 28 1.22 -14.72 0.53
C ASN A 28 0.49 -13.90 1.60
N PRO A 29 1.12 -13.48 2.71
CA PRO A 29 0.42 -12.71 3.74
C PRO A 29 -0.11 -11.36 3.23
N ALA A 30 0.57 -10.71 2.27
CA ALA A 30 0.08 -9.46 1.68
C ALA A 30 -1.21 -9.67 0.88
N TYR A 31 -1.26 -10.68 0.00
CA TYR A 31 -2.47 -11.00 -0.76
C TYR A 31 -3.60 -11.51 0.14
N ASP A 32 -3.27 -12.26 1.19
CA ASP A 32 -4.25 -12.80 2.13
C ASP A 32 -4.91 -11.69 2.97
N ALA A 33 -4.13 -10.71 3.45
CA ALA A 33 -4.66 -9.54 4.15
C ALA A 33 -5.57 -8.69 3.24
N ILE A 34 -5.20 -8.52 1.97
CA ILE A 34 -6.05 -7.88 0.96
C ILE A 34 -7.35 -8.68 0.72
N LYS A 35 -7.25 -10.01 0.63
CA LYS A 35 -8.39 -10.89 0.41
C LYS A 35 -9.37 -10.89 1.58
N ARG A 36 -8.85 -10.82 2.82
CA ARG A 36 -9.66 -10.70 4.05
C ARG A 36 -10.27 -9.32 4.24
N GLY A 37 -9.75 -8.29 3.56
CA GLY A 37 -10.19 -6.92 3.72
C GLY A 37 -9.50 -6.17 4.87
N ASP A 38 -8.46 -6.76 5.48
CA ASP A 38 -7.64 -6.10 6.50
C ASP A 38 -6.93 -4.86 5.94
N ILE A 39 -6.62 -4.89 4.64
CA ILE A 39 -5.91 -3.84 3.90
C ILE A 39 -6.85 -3.23 2.85
N PRO A 40 -7.01 -1.89 2.83
CA PRO A 40 -7.84 -1.22 1.83
C PRO A 40 -7.29 -1.49 0.43
N SER A 41 -8.15 -1.91 -0.49
CA SER A 41 -7.74 -2.17 -1.87
C SER A 41 -8.86 -1.86 -2.86
N ILE A 42 -8.47 -1.52 -4.09
CA ILE A 42 -9.36 -1.27 -5.22
C ILE A 42 -8.98 -2.24 -6.34
N ARG A 43 -10.00 -2.88 -6.94
CA ARG A 43 -9.83 -3.71 -8.13
C ARG A 43 -10.21 -2.91 -9.38
N LEU A 44 -9.26 -2.70 -10.27
CA LEU A 44 -9.43 -1.96 -11.53
C LEU A 44 -9.00 -2.86 -12.69
N GLY A 45 -9.95 -3.32 -13.52
CA GLY A 45 -9.66 -4.06 -14.75
C GLY A 45 -8.76 -5.30 -14.55
N GLY A 46 -8.88 -6.00 -13.41
CA GLY A 46 -8.06 -7.17 -13.07
C GLY A 46 -6.79 -6.87 -12.26
N ARG A 47 -6.44 -5.59 -12.06
CA ARG A 47 -5.34 -5.18 -11.19
C ARG A 47 -5.84 -4.84 -9.79
N ILE A 48 -5.07 -5.22 -8.76
CA ILE A 48 -5.28 -4.79 -7.38
C ILE A 48 -4.31 -3.63 -7.08
N VAL A 49 -4.85 -2.52 -6.60
CA VAL A 49 -4.08 -1.38 -6.09
C VAL A 49 -4.51 -1.06 -4.66
N VAL A 50 -3.57 -0.57 -3.87
CA VAL A 50 -3.78 -0.14 -2.48
C VAL A 50 -3.77 1.38 -2.46
N PRO A 51 -4.90 2.04 -2.17
CA PRO A 51 -4.92 3.48 -1.98
C PRO A 51 -4.10 3.87 -0.75
N THR A 52 -3.20 4.83 -0.92
CA THR A 52 -2.22 5.19 0.12
C THR A 52 -2.82 6.08 1.20
N ALA A 53 -3.82 6.91 0.90
CA ALA A 53 -4.48 7.75 1.90
C ALA A 53 -5.08 6.94 3.09
N PRO A 54 -5.91 5.91 2.88
CA PRO A 54 -6.37 5.07 3.99
C PRO A 54 -5.23 4.23 4.59
N LEU A 55 -4.24 3.81 3.80
CA LEU A 55 -3.06 3.12 4.32
C LEU A 55 -2.25 3.99 5.29
N ARG A 56 -2.06 5.29 4.98
CA ARG A 56 -1.40 6.26 5.85
C ARG A 56 -2.16 6.41 7.16
N ARG A 57 -3.50 6.47 7.11
CA ARG A 57 -4.34 6.48 8.32
C ARG A 57 -4.14 5.22 9.17
N LEU A 58 -4.10 4.04 8.57
CA LEU A 58 -3.83 2.78 9.30
C LEU A 58 -2.45 2.78 9.97
N LEU A 59 -1.47 3.43 9.36
CA LEU A 59 -0.11 3.55 9.88
C LEU A 59 0.10 4.71 10.87
N GLY A 60 -0.96 5.48 11.18
CA GLY A 60 -0.85 6.67 12.04
C GLY A 60 -0.05 7.82 11.40
N LEU A 61 0.05 7.85 10.08
CA LEU A 61 0.75 8.88 9.31
C LEU A 61 -0.20 10.01 8.91
N PRO A 62 0.31 11.25 8.72
CA PRO A 62 -0.51 12.37 8.24
C PRO A 62 -1.16 12.04 6.90
N GLU A 63 -2.33 12.59 6.60
CA GLU A 63 -3.06 12.31 5.36
C GLU A 63 -2.37 12.87 4.11
N THR A 64 -1.76 14.05 4.23
CA THR A 64 -1.03 14.72 3.16
C THR A 64 0.43 14.29 3.16
N PRO A 65 0.98 13.88 2.01
CA PRO A 65 2.42 13.71 1.88
C PRO A 65 3.15 14.98 2.26
N LYS A 66 4.25 14.84 2.99
CA LYS A 66 5.15 15.98 3.22
C LYS A 66 5.85 16.20 1.87
N GLY A 67 5.47 17.27 1.18
CA GLY A 67 6.18 17.74 0.00
C GLY A 67 7.63 18.10 0.29
#